data_AF-A0A165THE6-F1
#
_entry.id   AF-A0A165THE6-F1
#
_cell.length_a   1.000
_cell.length_b   1.000
_cell.length_c   1.000
_cell.angle_alpha   90.00
_cell.angle_beta   90.00
_cell.angle_gamma   90.00
#
_symmetry.space_group_name_H-M   'P 1'
#
loop_
_entity.id
_entity.type
_entity.pdbx_description
1 polymer ?
#
loop_
_entity_poly.entity_id
_entity_poly.type
_entity_poly.pdbx_seq_one_letter_code
_entity_poly.pdbx_strand_id
1 'polypeptide(L)'
;MSLTQSLKEVVQSTTALTQAVQKTYSQHNAEIQKILNIAPELQRTFYVDAVNGDNSNDGSQDAPLRTLRKAADRVPRHGRGHLHLLSDYHMTEAVYARDCYINVYGDETVHRRVTFGSYLHASDGEESRALHGFRWVGSSYFNFCYLDLRLPVVVTDQVGVSSSTYSAIVSCATSANTGNQGVTFRYGNIHIPTEEEGAPAGHVLGPAGPVAVFFSNITASGAGLKKRISRNDRAGSYVMNITLDELP
;
A
#
# COMPACT_ATOMS: atom_id res chain seq x y z
N MET A 1 32.17 63.11 -13.13
CA MET A 1 31.36 62.72 -11.95
C MET A 1 32.13 63.12 -10.70
N SER A 2 31.48 63.72 -9.71
CA SER A 2 32.13 64.01 -8.42
C SER A 2 32.14 62.77 -7.53
N LEU A 3 33.12 62.65 -6.63
CA LEU A 3 33.13 61.58 -5.61
C LEU A 3 31.81 61.51 -4.83
N THR A 4 31.22 62.66 -4.53
CA THR A 4 29.92 62.77 -3.84
C THR A 4 28.77 62.17 -4.64
N GLN A 5 28.78 62.31 -5.97
CA GLN A 5 27.77 61.71 -6.85
C GLN A 5 27.89 60.18 -6.84
N SER A 6 29.09 59.65 -7.03
CA SER A 6 29.34 58.20 -7.03
C SER A 6 29.02 57.57 -5.67
N LEU A 7 29.30 58.26 -4.56
CA LEU A 7 28.95 57.77 -3.23
C LEU A 7 27.42 57.65 -3.05
N LYS A 8 26.64 58.62 -3.54
CA LYS A 8 25.17 58.56 -3.50
C LYS A 8 24.61 57.40 -4.32
N GLU A 9 25.15 57.17 -5.51
CA GLU A 9 24.75 56.05 -6.37
C GLU A 9 25.02 54.68 -5.73
N VAL A 10 26.17 54.53 -5.05
CA VAL A 10 26.50 53.31 -4.31
C VAL A 10 25.54 53.12 -3.13
N VAL A 11 25.30 54.14 -2.30
CA VAL A 11 24.36 54.05 -1.15
C VAL A 11 22.95 53.66 -1.63
N GLN A 12 22.49 54.26 -2.72
CA GLN A 12 21.18 53.93 -3.30
C GLN A 12 21.15 52.48 -3.79
N SER A 13 22.21 52.02 -4.47
CA SER A 13 22.33 50.64 -4.95
C SER A 13 22.37 49.65 -3.79
N THR A 14 23.11 49.94 -2.72
CA THR A 14 23.17 49.09 -1.52
C THR A 14 21.84 49.03 -0.78
N THR A 15 21.11 50.15 -0.72
CA THR A 15 19.77 50.20 -0.11
C THR A 15 18.76 49.38 -0.93
N ALA A 16 18.77 49.55 -2.25
CA ALA A 16 17.92 48.78 -3.16
C ALA A 16 18.23 47.27 -3.07
N LEU A 17 19.51 46.89 -3.01
CA LEU A 17 19.94 45.51 -2.81
C LEU A 17 19.44 44.96 -1.46
N THR A 18 19.59 45.72 -0.38
CA THR A 18 19.13 45.31 0.95
C THR A 18 17.61 45.06 0.97
N GLN A 19 16.84 45.97 0.38
CA GLN A 19 15.38 45.83 0.26
C GLN A 19 15.00 44.63 -0.61
N ALA A 20 15.67 44.42 -1.74
CA ALA A 20 15.44 43.27 -2.61
C ALA A 20 15.72 41.96 -1.86
N VAL A 21 16.82 41.87 -1.12
CA VAL A 21 17.18 40.70 -0.31
C VAL A 21 16.14 40.44 0.79
N GLN A 22 15.72 41.48 1.53
CA GLN A 22 14.68 41.35 2.56
C GLN A 22 13.33 40.87 2.00
N LYS A 23 12.94 41.40 0.82
CA LYS A 23 11.72 40.98 0.13
C LYS A 23 11.80 39.50 -0.27
N THR A 24 12.90 39.07 -0.86
CA THR A 24 13.11 37.67 -1.27
C THR A 24 13.06 36.74 -0.06
N TYR A 25 13.73 37.07 1.05
CA TYR A 25 13.67 36.25 2.27
C TYR A 25 12.25 36.14 2.83
N SER A 26 11.49 37.24 2.81
CA SER A 26 10.10 37.22 3.28
C SER A 26 9.21 36.33 2.41
N GLN A 27 9.40 36.35 1.08
CA GLN A 27 8.71 35.47 0.15
C GLN A 27 9.08 33.99 0.37
N HIS A 28 10.37 33.69 0.52
CA HIS A 28 10.83 32.32 0.82
C HIS A 28 10.25 31.80 2.14
N ASN A 29 10.25 32.62 3.20
CA ASN A 29 9.65 32.23 4.48
C ASN A 29 8.15 31.92 4.33
N ALA A 30 7.41 32.71 3.54
CA ALA A 30 6.00 32.43 3.30
C ALA A 30 5.77 31.07 2.60
N GLU A 31 6.58 30.73 1.59
CA GLU A 31 6.50 29.42 0.93
C GLU A 31 6.94 28.27 1.84
N ILE A 32 7.98 28.45 2.66
CA ILE A 32 8.40 27.46 3.66
C ILE A 32 7.27 27.17 4.64
N GLN A 33 6.57 28.20 5.14
CA GLN A 33 5.44 28.01 6.06
C GLN A 33 4.29 27.25 5.39
N LYS A 34 4.00 27.47 4.10
CA LYS A 34 3.01 26.67 3.37
C LYS A 34 3.40 25.18 3.33
N ILE A 35 4.66 24.87 3.07
CA ILE A 35 5.17 23.49 3.05
C ILE A 35 5.08 22.84 4.44
N LEU A 36 5.51 23.57 5.48
CA LEU A 36 5.48 23.08 6.86
C LEU A 36 4.05 22.76 7.33
N ASN A 37 3.05 23.49 6.86
CA ASN A 37 1.65 23.24 7.17
C ASN A 37 1.10 21.98 6.48
N ILE A 38 1.64 21.57 5.33
CA ILE A 38 1.20 20.37 4.58
C ILE A 38 1.91 19.12 5.11
N ALA A 39 3.14 19.23 5.62
CA ALA A 39 3.94 18.07 6.04
C ALA A 39 3.21 17.11 7.00
N PRO A 40 2.43 17.56 8.01
CA PRO A 40 1.63 16.67 8.85
C PRO A 40 0.56 15.89 8.08
N GLU A 41 0.05 16.43 6.97
CA GLU A 41 -0.96 15.77 6.16
C GLU A 41 -0.41 14.60 5.34
N LEU A 42 0.91 14.53 5.14
CA LEU A 42 1.56 13.39 4.46
C LEU A 42 1.50 12.12 5.28
N GLN A 43 1.28 12.20 6.60
CA GLN A 43 1.04 11.05 7.44
C GLN A 43 -0.41 11.07 7.94
N ARG A 44 -1.19 10.05 7.56
CA ARG A 44 -2.60 9.94 7.95
C ARG A 44 -2.86 8.65 8.71
N THR A 45 -3.71 8.72 9.71
CA THR A 45 -4.23 7.57 10.44
C THR A 45 -5.73 7.47 10.19
N PHE A 46 -6.20 6.28 9.84
CA PHE A 46 -7.61 5.99 9.62
C PHE A 46 -8.01 4.71 10.34
N TYR A 47 -9.23 4.70 10.87
CA TYR A 47 -9.85 3.52 11.48
C TYR A 47 -10.92 2.97 10.55
N VAL A 48 -10.99 1.64 10.46
CA VAL A 48 -11.91 0.93 9.58
C VAL A 48 -12.68 -0.11 10.39
N ASP A 49 -14.00 -0.02 10.36
CA ASP A 49 -14.92 -0.99 10.95
C ASP A 49 -15.87 -1.45 9.84
N ALA A 50 -15.76 -2.72 9.46
CA ALA A 50 -16.57 -3.29 8.39
C ALA A 50 -18.05 -3.44 8.78
N VAL A 51 -18.35 -3.45 10.09
CA VAL A 51 -19.69 -3.66 10.64
C VAL A 51 -20.37 -2.32 10.90
N ASN A 52 -19.71 -1.41 11.62
CA ASN A 52 -20.32 -0.16 12.10
C ASN A 52 -19.84 1.10 11.35
N GLY A 53 -18.83 0.99 10.49
CA GLY A 53 -18.27 2.14 9.78
C GLY A 53 -19.12 2.64 8.61
N ASP A 54 -18.88 3.89 8.21
CA ASP A 54 -19.45 4.50 7.00
C ASP A 54 -18.35 5.18 6.18
N ASN A 55 -18.38 5.02 4.87
CA ASN A 55 -17.42 5.65 3.96
C ASN A 55 -17.59 7.17 3.83
N SER A 56 -18.70 7.75 4.32
CA SER A 56 -18.88 9.19 4.49
C SER A 56 -18.19 9.74 5.74
N ASN A 57 -17.84 8.90 6.71
CA ASN A 57 -17.17 9.35 7.94
C ASN A 57 -15.79 9.94 7.66
N ASP A 58 -15.22 10.65 8.64
CA ASP A 58 -13.88 11.22 8.53
C ASP A 58 -12.76 10.17 8.64
N GLY A 59 -13.05 9.01 9.25
CA GLY A 59 -12.13 7.92 9.49
C GLY A 59 -11.35 8.04 10.80
N SER A 60 -11.81 8.89 11.71
CA SER A 60 -11.41 8.87 13.12
C SER A 60 -11.86 7.58 13.80
N GLN A 61 -11.38 7.34 15.02
CA GLN A 61 -11.77 6.15 15.79
C GLN A 61 -13.26 6.17 16.17
N ASP A 62 -13.79 7.35 16.48
CA ASP A 62 -15.20 7.53 16.86
C ASP A 62 -16.15 7.50 15.65
N ALA A 63 -15.64 7.84 14.46
CA ALA A 63 -16.36 7.77 13.19
C ALA A 63 -15.51 7.02 12.14
N PRO A 64 -15.43 5.68 12.24
CA PRO A 64 -14.57 4.88 11.37
C PRO A 64 -15.12 4.77 9.95
N LEU A 65 -14.22 4.55 8.99
CA LEU A 65 -14.59 4.23 7.61
C LEU A 65 -15.11 2.79 7.51
N ARG A 66 -15.96 2.53 6.52
CA ARG A 66 -16.45 1.17 6.28
C ARG A 66 -15.43 0.30 5.54
N THR A 67 -14.72 0.87 4.57
CA THR A 67 -13.84 0.08 3.69
C THR A 67 -12.37 0.49 3.73
N LEU A 68 -11.49 -0.51 3.68
CA LEU A 68 -10.04 -0.30 3.54
C LEU A 68 -9.70 0.46 2.25
N ARG A 69 -10.48 0.26 1.17
CA ARG A 69 -10.32 1.02 -0.08
C ARG A 69 -10.46 2.51 0.19
N LYS A 70 -11.54 2.91 0.87
CA LYS A 70 -11.81 4.32 1.15
C LYS A 70 -10.72 4.94 2.01
N ALA A 71 -10.21 4.20 3.00
CA ALA A 71 -9.09 4.65 3.82
C ALA A 71 -7.80 4.83 3.00
N ALA A 72 -7.45 3.83 2.19
CA ALA A 72 -6.27 3.87 1.33
C ALA A 72 -6.31 5.02 0.30
N ASP A 73 -7.48 5.31 -0.27
CA ASP A 73 -7.67 6.41 -1.21
C ASP A 73 -7.52 7.80 -0.59
N ARG A 74 -7.64 7.91 0.74
CA ARG A 74 -7.41 9.17 1.47
C ARG A 74 -5.95 9.34 1.90
N VAL A 75 -5.09 8.35 1.67
CA VAL A 75 -3.65 8.48 1.90
C VAL A 75 -3.05 9.29 0.75
N PRO A 76 -2.36 10.41 1.02
CA PRO A 76 -1.77 11.21 -0.04
C PRO A 76 -0.65 10.44 -0.74
N ARG A 77 -0.46 10.73 -2.03
CA ARG A 77 0.69 10.23 -2.79
C ARG A 77 1.98 10.69 -2.13
N HIS A 78 2.99 9.83 -2.14
CA HIS A 78 4.28 10.00 -1.47
C HIS A 78 4.20 10.11 0.05
N GLY A 79 3.02 9.91 0.63
CA GLY A 79 2.79 9.90 2.07
C GLY A 79 2.75 8.50 2.68
N ARG A 80 2.32 8.46 3.94
CA ARG A 80 2.16 7.26 4.76
C ARG A 80 0.77 7.18 5.37
N GLY A 81 0.10 6.05 5.18
CA GLY A 81 -1.17 5.72 5.82
C GLY A 81 -0.99 4.69 6.93
N HIS A 82 -1.67 4.87 8.04
CA HIS A 82 -1.83 3.90 9.12
C HIS A 82 -3.31 3.53 9.23
N LEU A 83 -3.67 2.33 8.79
CA LEU A 83 -5.05 1.88 8.69
C LEU A 83 -5.28 0.84 9.79
N HIS A 84 -6.11 1.15 10.78
CA HIS A 84 -6.41 0.28 11.91
C HIS A 84 -7.78 -0.40 11.72
N LEU A 85 -7.80 -1.73 11.73
CA LEU A 85 -9.03 -2.51 11.68
C LEU A 85 -9.63 -2.66 13.08
N LEU A 86 -10.87 -2.19 13.24
CA LEU A 86 -11.66 -2.33 14.47
C LEU A 86 -12.50 -3.61 14.49
N SER A 87 -12.71 -4.24 13.33
CA SER A 87 -13.43 -5.50 13.17
C SER A 87 -12.67 -6.46 12.24
N ASP A 88 -13.08 -7.73 12.22
CA ASP A 88 -12.74 -8.61 11.10
C ASP A 88 -13.19 -7.97 9.77
N TYR A 89 -12.47 -8.27 8.68
CA TYR A 89 -12.69 -7.64 7.39
C TYR A 89 -12.78 -8.68 6.26
N HIS A 90 -13.86 -8.61 5.47
CA HIS A 90 -13.97 -9.36 4.22
C HIS A 90 -13.78 -8.41 3.04
N MET A 91 -12.76 -8.66 2.21
CA MET A 91 -12.46 -7.81 1.07
C MET A 91 -13.40 -8.10 -0.10
N THR A 92 -14.24 -7.13 -0.45
CA THR A 92 -15.12 -7.15 -1.62
C THR A 92 -14.63 -6.25 -2.76
N GLU A 93 -13.51 -5.56 -2.53
CA GLU A 93 -12.86 -4.67 -3.50
C GLU A 93 -11.36 -4.64 -3.25
N ALA A 94 -10.58 -4.38 -4.31
CA ALA A 94 -9.13 -4.33 -4.21
C ALA A 94 -8.65 -3.02 -3.56
N VAL A 95 -7.65 -3.08 -2.69
CA VAL A 95 -7.05 -1.90 -2.04
C VAL A 95 -5.80 -1.49 -2.77
N TYR A 96 -5.72 -0.25 -3.26
CA TYR A 96 -4.57 0.23 -4.01
C TYR A 96 -3.70 1.16 -3.17
N ALA A 97 -2.41 0.87 -3.12
CA ALA A 97 -1.38 1.85 -2.74
C ALA A 97 -0.88 2.53 -4.01
N ARG A 98 -0.89 3.86 -4.05
CA ARG A 98 -0.53 4.67 -5.23
C ARG A 98 0.58 5.64 -4.88
N ASP A 99 1.81 5.24 -5.20
CA ASP A 99 3.04 5.93 -4.83
C ASP A 99 3.12 6.25 -3.33
N CYS A 100 2.61 5.38 -2.46
CA CYS A 100 2.54 5.64 -1.02
C CYS A 100 2.85 4.40 -0.18
N TYR A 101 3.08 4.63 1.11
CA TYR A 101 3.32 3.60 2.10
C TYR A 101 2.05 3.35 2.91
N ILE A 102 1.50 2.14 2.89
CA ILE A 102 0.30 1.78 3.66
C ILE A 102 0.66 0.74 4.71
N ASN A 103 0.44 1.08 5.98
CA ASN A 103 0.40 0.13 7.08
C ASN A 103 -1.04 -0.28 7.33
N VAL A 104 -1.28 -1.58 7.47
CA VAL A 104 -2.57 -2.12 7.91
C VAL A 104 -2.33 -2.87 9.21
N TYR A 105 -3.02 -2.42 10.25
CA TYR A 105 -2.94 -2.93 11.61
C TYR A 105 -4.23 -3.65 11.97
N GLY A 106 -4.13 -4.84 12.55
CA GLY A 106 -5.19 -5.38 13.37
C GLY A 106 -5.00 -5.02 14.84
N ASP A 107 -5.46 -5.90 15.72
CA ASP A 107 -5.35 -5.77 17.17
C ASP A 107 -4.25 -6.72 17.68
N GLU A 108 -3.37 -6.21 18.54
CA GLU A 108 -2.19 -6.93 19.05
C GLU A 108 -2.54 -8.16 19.89
N THR A 109 -3.71 -8.15 20.56
CA THR A 109 -4.14 -9.24 21.43
C THR A 109 -5.01 -10.25 20.69
N VAL A 110 -5.91 -9.76 19.84
CA VAL A 110 -6.83 -10.57 19.05
C VAL A 110 -6.70 -10.17 17.58
N HIS A 111 -5.71 -10.75 16.90
CA HIS A 111 -5.39 -10.44 15.51
C HIS A 111 -6.67 -10.39 14.65
N ARG A 112 -6.83 -9.29 13.89
CA ARG A 112 -8.01 -9.11 13.04
C ARG A 112 -7.92 -10.05 11.85
N ARG A 113 -8.99 -10.79 11.60
CA ARG A 113 -9.04 -11.70 10.46
C ARG A 113 -9.40 -10.93 9.20
N VAL A 114 -8.61 -11.15 8.15
CA VAL A 114 -8.87 -10.61 6.81
C VAL A 114 -9.06 -11.75 5.82
N THR A 115 -10.20 -11.75 5.15
CA THR A 115 -10.55 -12.72 4.11
C THR A 115 -10.78 -12.02 2.78
N PHE A 116 -10.66 -12.73 1.67
CA PHE A 116 -10.67 -12.14 0.33
C PHE A 116 -11.79 -12.74 -0.52
N GLY A 117 -12.66 -11.89 -1.07
CA GLY A 117 -13.60 -12.30 -2.11
C GLY A 117 -12.85 -12.57 -3.42
N SER A 118 -13.34 -13.53 -4.20
CA SER A 118 -12.85 -13.80 -5.55
C SER A 118 -13.79 -13.26 -6.62
N TYR A 119 -13.26 -13.02 -7.82
CA TYR A 119 -14.03 -12.55 -8.97
C TYR A 119 -13.40 -13.04 -10.28
N LEU A 120 -14.17 -13.01 -11.38
CA LEU A 120 -13.66 -13.24 -12.73
C LEU A 120 -13.12 -11.93 -13.31
N HIS A 121 -11.84 -11.91 -13.63
CA HIS A 121 -11.15 -10.82 -14.29
C HIS A 121 -11.06 -11.11 -15.80
N ALA A 122 -11.78 -10.32 -16.60
CA ALA A 122 -11.69 -10.36 -18.05
C ALA A 122 -10.57 -9.41 -18.54
N SER A 123 -9.62 -9.95 -19.31
CA SER A 123 -8.58 -9.19 -20.02
C SER A 123 -8.32 -9.84 -21.37
N ASP A 124 -8.16 -9.04 -22.42
CA ASP A 124 -7.83 -9.52 -23.77
C ASP A 124 -8.77 -10.61 -24.31
N GLY A 125 -10.04 -10.59 -23.89
CA GLY A 125 -11.07 -11.56 -24.30
C GLY A 125 -11.07 -12.88 -23.51
N GLU A 126 -10.14 -13.05 -22.56
CA GLU A 126 -10.04 -14.24 -21.71
C GLU A 126 -10.47 -13.94 -20.28
N GLU A 127 -11.17 -14.89 -19.66
CA GLU A 127 -11.52 -14.83 -18.25
C GLU A 127 -10.50 -15.57 -17.38
N SER A 128 -10.11 -14.91 -16.30
CA SER A 128 -9.18 -15.47 -15.33
C SER A 128 -9.66 -15.16 -13.92
N ARG A 129 -9.53 -16.10 -12.98
CA ARG A 129 -9.89 -15.85 -11.58
C ARG A 129 -8.96 -14.81 -10.97
N ALA A 130 -9.47 -14.06 -10.01
CA ALA A 130 -8.74 -13.02 -9.28
C ALA A 130 -9.27 -12.90 -7.85
N LEU A 131 -8.47 -12.26 -6.97
CA LEU A 131 -8.86 -11.95 -5.60
C LEU A 131 -9.01 -10.44 -5.40
N HIS A 132 -9.90 -10.01 -4.52
CA HIS A 132 -9.91 -8.65 -4.00
C HIS A 132 -8.81 -8.48 -2.95
N GLY A 133 -7.56 -8.36 -3.40
CA GLY A 133 -6.40 -8.17 -2.53
C GLY A 133 -5.84 -6.74 -2.52
N PHE A 134 -4.62 -6.62 -2.02
CA PHE A 134 -3.83 -5.39 -2.02
C PHE A 134 -3.03 -5.25 -3.31
N ARG A 135 -3.01 -4.05 -3.88
CA ARG A 135 -2.48 -3.75 -5.21
C ARG A 135 -1.48 -2.61 -5.15
N TRP A 136 -0.27 -2.83 -5.66
CA TRP A 136 0.67 -1.73 -5.86
C TRP A 136 0.40 -1.01 -7.17
N VAL A 137 0.58 0.30 -7.11
CA VAL A 137 0.73 1.17 -8.27
C VAL A 137 1.92 2.09 -8.00
N GLY A 138 2.87 2.14 -8.94
CA GLY A 138 4.07 2.97 -8.81
C GLY A 138 5.01 2.49 -7.70
N SER A 139 5.66 3.43 -7.01
CA SER A 139 6.60 3.18 -5.91
C SER A 139 5.86 3.09 -4.58
N SER A 140 5.24 1.94 -4.33
CA SER A 140 4.35 1.71 -3.18
C SER A 140 4.83 0.59 -2.27
N TYR A 141 4.36 0.62 -1.02
CA TYR A 141 4.71 -0.37 0.00
C TYR A 141 3.50 -0.75 0.84
N PHE A 142 3.37 -2.04 1.17
CA PHE A 142 2.41 -2.51 2.17
C PHE A 142 3.12 -3.12 3.38
N ASN A 143 2.68 -2.76 4.57
CA ASN A 143 3.09 -3.41 5.81
C ASN A 143 1.85 -3.92 6.55
N PHE A 144 1.82 -5.22 6.85
CA PHE A 144 0.75 -5.88 7.57
C PHE A 144 1.24 -6.26 8.96
N CYS A 145 0.48 -5.89 9.99
CA CYS A 145 0.84 -6.15 11.38
C CYS A 145 -0.40 -6.56 12.20
N TYR A 146 -0.29 -7.59 13.04
CA TYR A 146 -1.39 -8.05 13.91
C TYR A 146 -2.63 -8.53 13.15
N LEU A 147 -2.42 -9.20 12.02
CA LEU A 147 -3.49 -9.69 11.14
C LEU A 147 -3.43 -11.22 11.00
N ASP A 148 -4.61 -11.84 10.87
CA ASP A 148 -4.78 -13.20 10.39
C ASP A 148 -5.32 -13.16 8.95
N LEU A 149 -4.42 -13.21 7.98
CA LEU A 149 -4.75 -13.16 6.55
C LEU A 149 -5.09 -14.58 6.06
N ARG A 150 -6.31 -14.80 5.57
CA ARG A 150 -6.74 -16.13 5.13
C ARG A 150 -7.00 -16.18 3.65
N LEU A 151 -6.23 -16.98 2.93
CA LEU A 151 -6.52 -17.27 1.52
C LEU A 151 -7.86 -17.99 1.40
N PRO A 152 -8.72 -17.60 0.45
CA PRO A 152 -9.94 -18.35 0.17
C PRO A 152 -9.63 -19.63 -0.58
N VAL A 153 -10.61 -20.53 -0.63
CA VAL A 153 -10.63 -21.69 -1.54
C VAL A 153 -11.28 -21.32 -2.87
N VAL A 154 -10.99 -22.08 -3.92
CA VAL A 154 -11.66 -21.92 -5.23
C VAL A 154 -13.15 -22.19 -5.07
N VAL A 155 -13.95 -21.19 -5.43
CA VAL A 155 -15.41 -21.31 -5.50
C VAL A 155 -15.82 -22.11 -6.75
N THR A 156 -16.97 -22.78 -6.68
CA THR A 156 -17.40 -23.80 -7.66
C THR A 156 -17.44 -23.29 -9.11
N ASP A 157 -17.86 -22.04 -9.32
CA ASP A 157 -17.95 -21.38 -10.62
C ASP A 157 -16.58 -20.99 -11.22
N GLN A 158 -15.50 -21.10 -10.44
CA GLN A 158 -14.14 -20.75 -10.86
C GLN A 158 -13.23 -21.99 -10.98
N VAL A 159 -13.78 -23.20 -10.82
CA VAL A 159 -13.02 -24.45 -10.98
C VAL A 159 -12.57 -24.59 -12.44
N GLY A 160 -11.26 -24.83 -12.64
CA GLY A 160 -10.67 -24.97 -13.99
C GLY A 160 -10.37 -23.64 -14.70
N VAL A 161 -10.81 -22.51 -14.16
CA VAL A 161 -10.49 -21.18 -14.70
C VAL A 161 -9.03 -20.82 -14.40
N SER A 162 -8.33 -20.27 -15.40
CA SER A 162 -6.93 -19.85 -15.28
C SER A 162 -6.77 -18.74 -14.23
N SER A 163 -5.63 -18.70 -13.53
CA SER A 163 -5.35 -17.66 -12.53
C SER A 163 -4.83 -16.39 -13.19
N SER A 164 -5.41 -15.24 -12.84
CA SER A 164 -4.82 -13.94 -13.18
C SER A 164 -3.61 -13.60 -12.29
N THR A 165 -2.86 -12.58 -12.68
CA THR A 165 -1.82 -11.94 -11.84
C THR A 165 -2.39 -11.35 -10.54
N TYR A 166 -3.70 -11.13 -10.49
CA TYR A 166 -4.45 -10.64 -9.32
C TYR A 166 -4.99 -11.78 -8.45
N SER A 167 -4.67 -13.03 -8.73
CA SER A 167 -4.97 -14.17 -7.86
C SER A 167 -4.04 -14.23 -6.65
N ALA A 168 -3.90 -13.13 -5.91
CA ALA A 168 -3.06 -13.06 -4.73
C ALA A 168 -3.51 -12.04 -3.69
N ILE A 169 -3.12 -12.28 -2.43
CA ILE A 169 -3.28 -11.32 -1.32
C ILE A 169 -2.61 -10.00 -1.70
N VAL A 170 -1.37 -10.05 -2.20
CA VAL A 170 -0.68 -8.85 -2.71
C VAL A 170 -0.16 -9.08 -4.12
N SER A 171 -0.39 -8.12 -5.01
CA SER A 171 0.11 -8.17 -6.39
C SER A 171 0.35 -6.76 -6.95
N CYS A 172 1.12 -6.65 -8.02
CA CYS A 172 1.26 -5.41 -8.77
C CYS A 172 0.10 -5.22 -9.74
N ALA A 173 -0.48 -4.01 -9.78
CA ALA A 173 -1.29 -3.58 -10.92
C ALA A 173 -0.32 -3.04 -11.98
N THR A 174 -0.12 -3.82 -13.04
CA THR A 174 0.88 -3.64 -14.10
C THR A 174 1.14 -2.18 -14.48
N SER A 175 2.40 -1.74 -14.37
CA SER A 175 2.88 -0.48 -14.96
C SER A 175 4.35 -0.63 -15.36
N ALA A 176 4.74 -0.10 -16.51
CA ALA A 176 6.16 -0.02 -16.89
C ALA A 176 6.96 0.96 -16.01
N ASN A 177 6.27 1.76 -15.19
CA ASN A 177 6.85 2.76 -14.29
C ASN A 177 6.87 2.28 -12.83
N THR A 178 6.91 0.98 -12.58
CA THR A 178 7.03 0.44 -11.21
C THR A 178 8.41 0.76 -10.67
N GLY A 179 8.50 1.69 -9.72
CA GLY A 179 9.71 1.91 -8.92
C GLY A 179 9.87 0.84 -7.84
N ASN A 180 10.47 1.20 -6.70
CA ASN A 180 10.72 0.24 -5.62
C ASN A 180 9.40 -0.19 -4.96
N GLN A 181 9.12 -1.50 -5.00
CA GLN A 181 7.93 -2.10 -4.40
C GLN A 181 8.33 -3.08 -3.30
N GLY A 182 7.60 -3.07 -2.20
CA GLY A 182 7.87 -3.97 -1.09
C GLY A 182 6.62 -4.35 -0.30
N VAL A 183 6.72 -5.50 0.34
CA VAL A 183 5.74 -5.96 1.32
C VAL A 183 6.43 -6.39 2.60
N THR A 184 5.73 -6.19 3.71
CA THR A 184 6.10 -6.82 4.97
C THR A 184 4.89 -7.45 5.62
N PHE A 185 5.08 -8.66 6.14
CA PHE A 185 4.13 -9.32 7.03
C PHE A 185 4.79 -9.48 8.41
N ARG A 186 4.17 -8.92 9.46
CA ARG A 186 4.68 -9.01 10.83
C ARG A 186 3.62 -9.41 11.84
N TYR A 187 4.05 -10.09 12.90
CA TYR A 187 3.27 -10.36 14.11
C TYR A 187 1.85 -10.83 13.79
N GLY A 188 1.72 -11.93 13.08
CA GLY A 188 0.44 -12.32 12.48
C GLY A 188 0.45 -13.74 11.96
N ASN A 189 -0.61 -14.11 11.25
CA ASN A 189 -0.73 -15.39 10.59
C ASN A 189 -1.14 -15.21 9.13
N ILE A 190 -0.60 -16.07 8.26
CA ILE A 190 -1.10 -16.26 6.91
C ILE A 190 -1.62 -17.69 6.81
N HIS A 191 -2.94 -17.84 6.80
CA HIS A 191 -3.58 -19.13 6.65
C HIS A 191 -3.75 -19.48 5.17
N ILE A 192 -3.23 -20.64 4.79
CA ILE A 192 -3.32 -21.19 3.45
C ILE A 192 -4.18 -22.46 3.54
N PRO A 193 -5.27 -22.58 2.77
CA PRO A 193 -6.11 -23.77 2.81
C PRO A 193 -5.30 -25.06 2.60
N THR A 194 -5.59 -26.04 3.44
CA THR A 194 -5.12 -27.43 3.34
C THR A 194 -5.84 -28.17 2.21
N GLU A 195 -5.36 -29.37 1.88
CA GLU A 195 -6.03 -30.22 0.88
C GLU A 195 -7.46 -30.61 1.29
N GLU A 196 -7.71 -30.77 2.60
CA GLU A 196 -9.04 -31.07 3.15
C GLU A 196 -9.99 -29.88 3.08
N GLU A 197 -9.49 -28.66 3.27
CA GLU A 197 -10.28 -27.43 3.16
C GLU A 197 -10.60 -27.09 1.69
N GLY A 198 -9.73 -27.49 0.76
CA GLY A 198 -9.92 -27.35 -0.68
C GLY A 198 -8.80 -26.60 -1.38
N ALA A 199 -8.87 -26.55 -2.72
CA ALA A 199 -7.85 -25.91 -3.53
C ALA A 199 -7.78 -24.40 -3.24
N PRO A 200 -6.62 -23.82 -2.89
CA PRO A 200 -6.49 -22.38 -2.67
C PRO A 200 -6.84 -21.56 -3.91
N ALA A 201 -7.65 -20.51 -3.72
CA ALA A 201 -8.09 -19.61 -4.79
C ALA A 201 -7.01 -18.62 -5.27
N GLY A 202 -5.84 -18.60 -4.63
CA GLY A 202 -4.72 -17.76 -5.07
C GLY A 202 -3.42 -18.02 -4.32
N HIS A 203 -2.54 -17.01 -4.37
CA HIS A 203 -1.21 -16.98 -3.79
C HIS A 203 -1.10 -15.92 -2.70
N VAL A 204 -0.05 -15.98 -1.88
CA VAL A 204 0.25 -14.89 -0.94
C VAL A 204 0.79 -13.69 -1.70
N LEU A 205 1.67 -13.94 -2.67
CA LEU A 205 2.26 -12.93 -3.55
C LEU A 205 2.02 -13.31 -5.01
N GLY A 206 1.59 -12.33 -5.82
CA GLY A 206 1.36 -12.49 -7.25
C GLY A 206 2.65 -12.47 -8.09
N PRO A 207 2.59 -12.92 -9.36
CA PRO A 207 3.77 -13.22 -10.20
C PRO A 207 4.49 -11.99 -10.77
N ALA A 208 3.85 -10.82 -10.78
CA ALA A 208 4.51 -9.52 -10.97
C ALA A 208 4.77 -8.89 -9.58
N GLY A 209 5.30 -9.68 -8.66
CA GLY A 209 5.36 -9.41 -7.22
C GLY A 209 6.29 -8.27 -6.81
N PRO A 210 6.37 -7.97 -5.50
CA PRO A 210 7.22 -6.87 -5.01
C PRO A 210 8.69 -7.19 -5.25
N VAL A 211 9.50 -6.14 -5.31
CA VAL A 211 10.96 -6.28 -5.41
C VAL A 211 11.58 -6.75 -4.08
N ALA A 212 10.91 -6.49 -2.94
CA ALA A 212 11.34 -6.93 -1.63
C ALA A 212 10.19 -7.49 -0.77
N VAL A 213 10.44 -8.61 -0.08
CA VAL A 213 9.49 -9.26 0.83
C VAL A 213 10.16 -9.47 2.17
N PHE A 214 9.54 -9.01 3.24
CA PHE A 214 10.04 -9.21 4.60
C PHE A 214 8.99 -9.94 5.45
N PHE A 215 9.44 -10.95 6.17
CA PHE A 215 8.64 -11.68 7.16
C PHE A 215 9.27 -11.48 8.54
N SER A 216 8.48 -11.17 9.56
CA SER A 216 8.99 -11.02 10.93
C SER A 216 7.94 -11.48 11.93
N ASN A 217 8.25 -12.50 12.73
CA ASN A 217 7.31 -13.04 13.72
C ASN A 217 5.94 -13.37 13.12
N ILE A 218 5.95 -13.98 11.93
CA ILE A 218 4.75 -14.43 11.23
C ILE A 218 4.64 -15.94 11.35
N THR A 219 3.42 -16.45 11.49
CA THR A 219 3.11 -17.87 11.35
C THR A 219 2.46 -18.13 9.99
N ALA A 220 2.77 -19.27 9.37
CA ALA A 220 2.00 -19.80 8.25
C ALA A 220 1.26 -21.06 8.72
N SER A 221 -0.06 -21.04 8.66
CA SER A 221 -0.91 -22.16 9.09
C SER A 221 -1.66 -22.79 7.92
N GLY A 222 -2.11 -24.03 8.10
CA GLY A 222 -2.69 -24.87 7.05
C GLY A 222 -1.60 -25.48 6.18
N ALA A 223 -1.57 -25.17 4.88
CA ALA A 223 -0.51 -25.61 3.98
C ALA A 223 0.76 -24.72 4.07
N GLY A 224 1.91 -25.24 3.63
CA GLY A 224 3.18 -24.53 3.72
C GLY A 224 3.31 -23.30 2.80
N LEU A 225 3.76 -22.17 3.36
CA LEU A 225 3.95 -20.87 2.69
C LEU A 225 4.83 -20.95 1.42
N LYS A 226 5.86 -21.80 1.45
CA LYS A 226 6.86 -21.96 0.38
C LYS A 226 6.25 -22.24 -0.99
N LYS A 227 5.16 -23.01 -1.05
CA LYS A 227 4.50 -23.38 -2.31
C LYS A 227 3.58 -22.27 -2.86
N ARG A 228 3.36 -21.19 -2.10
CA ARG A 228 2.33 -20.16 -2.38
C ARG A 228 2.88 -18.74 -2.52
N ILE A 229 4.20 -18.60 -2.55
CA ILE A 229 4.85 -17.45 -3.18
C ILE A 229 4.94 -17.80 -4.67
N SER A 230 4.19 -17.09 -5.53
CA SER A 230 4.07 -17.51 -6.93
C SER A 230 5.42 -17.43 -7.64
N ARG A 231 5.73 -18.44 -8.47
CA ARG A 231 6.67 -18.31 -9.58
C ARG A 231 5.90 -17.78 -10.78
N ASN A 232 6.44 -16.76 -11.43
CA ASN A 232 5.91 -16.32 -12.71
C ASN A 232 6.28 -17.36 -13.77
N ASP A 233 5.29 -17.98 -14.40
CA ASP A 233 5.41 -18.99 -15.46
C ASP A 233 5.27 -18.39 -16.87
N ARG A 234 5.03 -17.08 -16.97
CA ARG A 234 4.94 -16.37 -18.25
C ARG A 234 6.34 -16.24 -18.87
N ALA A 235 6.51 -16.78 -20.07
CA ALA A 235 7.74 -16.60 -20.86
C ALA A 235 8.05 -15.10 -21.03
N GLY A 236 9.16 -14.64 -20.45
CA GLY A 236 9.59 -13.23 -20.47
C GLY A 236 9.46 -12.47 -19.15
N SER A 237 9.00 -13.11 -18.08
CA SER A 237 8.96 -12.48 -16.75
C SER A 237 10.18 -12.81 -15.89
N TYR A 238 10.70 -11.82 -15.17
CA TYR A 238 11.85 -11.98 -14.29
C TYR A 238 11.51 -12.87 -13.09
N VAL A 239 12.30 -13.92 -12.91
CA VAL A 239 12.21 -14.86 -11.79
C VAL A 239 12.78 -14.19 -10.55
N MET A 240 11.95 -13.89 -9.55
CA MET A 240 12.45 -13.61 -8.21
C MET A 240 12.54 -14.93 -7.45
N ASN A 241 13.72 -15.55 -7.48
CA ASN A 241 14.04 -16.69 -6.64
C ASN A 241 14.18 -16.20 -5.20
N ILE A 242 13.11 -16.26 -4.41
CA ILE A 242 13.29 -16.29 -2.95
C ILE A 242 13.62 -17.75 -2.61
N THR A 243 14.90 -18.02 -2.35
CA THR A 243 15.33 -19.28 -1.74
C THR A 243 14.83 -19.26 -0.29
N LEU A 244 13.67 -19.88 -0.04
CA LEU A 244 12.98 -19.89 1.26
C LEU A 244 13.55 -20.94 2.23
N ASP A 245 14.84 -21.26 2.12
CA ASP A 245 15.45 -22.37 2.86
C ASP A 245 15.82 -22.00 4.31
N GLU A 246 15.44 -20.81 4.78
CA GLU A 246 15.75 -20.30 6.13
C GLU A 246 14.58 -19.61 6.84
N LEU A 247 13.33 -19.80 6.40
CA LEU A 247 12.21 -19.40 7.24
C LEU A 247 12.00 -20.48 8.32
N PRO A 248 12.08 -20.13 9.62
CA PRO A 248 11.85 -21.08 10.71
C PRO A 248 10.42 -21.66 10.69
#